data_AF-A0A2N1WGV9-F1
#
_entry.id   AF-A0A2N1WGV9-F1
#
_cell.length_a   1.000
_cell.length_b   1.000
_cell.length_c   1.000
_cell.angle_alpha   90.00
_cell.angle_beta   90.00
_cell.angle_gamma   90.00
#
_symmetry.space_group_name_H-M   'P 1'
#
loop_
_entity.id
_entity.type
_entity.pdbx_description
1 polymer ?
#
loop_
_entity_poly.entity_id
_entity_poly.type
_entity_poly.pdbx_seq_one_letter_code
_entity_poly.pdbx_strand_id
1 'polypeptide(L)'
;GERVEAVAQRRTDIDVVFLAARGGDGRQLMPQLRFLDLDDLPVYATSGILTGTDPGRDLDGIRLPLAPWLLTDGAAAQRRQAAERDDPDLAGAPALSLLHALGRDALALARWLDRMKRDPELYLAGDVGRLRLADGLGFERDLPWAIIRDGQPRPLTGN
;
A
#
# COMPACT_ATOMS: atom_id res chain seq x y z
N GLY A 1 31.68 38.48 -10.84
CA GLY A 1 31.58 37.14 -10.24
C GLY A 1 30.26 36.58 -10.69
N GLU A 2 30.29 35.61 -11.60
CA GLU A 2 29.07 35.00 -12.14
C GLU A 2 28.48 34.07 -11.09
N ARG A 3 27.20 34.31 -10.78
CA ARG A 3 26.44 33.52 -9.82
C ARG A 3 26.18 32.16 -10.47
N VAL A 4 26.78 31.11 -9.92
CA VAL A 4 26.48 29.73 -10.32
C VAL A 4 25.05 29.43 -9.86
N GLU A 5 24.09 29.61 -10.76
CA GLU A 5 22.75 29.05 -10.59
C GLU A 5 22.87 27.54 -10.85
N ALA A 6 22.69 26.76 -9.79
CA ALA A 6 22.61 25.30 -9.90
C ALA A 6 21.31 24.95 -10.63
N VAL A 7 21.38 24.84 -11.95
CA VAL A 7 20.31 24.28 -12.76
C VAL A 7 20.19 22.80 -12.37
N ALA A 8 19.02 22.38 -11.89
CA ALA A 8 18.73 20.97 -11.65
C ALA A 8 18.79 20.25 -13.01
N GLN A 9 19.92 19.60 -13.29
CA GLN A 9 20.11 18.87 -14.52
C GLN A 9 19.47 17.49 -14.36
N ARG A 10 18.53 17.15 -15.24
CA ARG A 10 17.87 15.83 -15.28
C ARG A 10 18.91 14.72 -15.16
N ARG A 11 18.72 13.86 -14.15
CA ARG A 11 19.46 12.60 -14.04
C ARG A 11 18.83 11.58 -14.96
N THR A 12 19.41 11.41 -16.15
CA THR A 12 19.00 10.39 -17.13
C THR A 12 19.46 8.97 -16.77
N ASP A 13 20.09 8.79 -15.60
CA ASP A 13 20.63 7.52 -15.13
C ASP A 13 19.74 6.78 -14.11
N ILE A 14 18.55 7.31 -13.82
CA ILE A 14 17.61 6.68 -12.88
C ILE A 14 16.28 6.41 -13.59
N ASP A 15 15.81 5.17 -13.51
CA ASP A 15 14.52 4.74 -14.10
C ASP A 15 13.36 4.75 -13.09
N VAL A 16 13.66 4.66 -11.79
CA VAL A 16 12.66 4.56 -10.71
C VAL A 16 13.17 5.17 -9.40
N VAL A 17 12.24 5.61 -8.55
CA VAL A 17 12.54 6.00 -7.16
C VAL A 17 11.83 5.03 -6.22
N PHE A 18 12.55 4.48 -5.24
CA PHE A 18 11.94 3.75 -4.13
C PHE A 18 12.05 4.57 -2.84
N LEU A 19 10.90 4.81 -2.22
CA LEU A 19 10.73 5.66 -1.07
C LEU A 19 10.43 4.82 0.18
N ALA A 20 11.47 4.57 0.99
CA ALA A 20 11.35 3.95 2.30
C ALA A 20 11.03 5.00 3.37
N ALA A 21 9.82 5.58 3.33
CA ALA A 21 9.44 6.69 4.18
C ALA A 21 8.07 6.49 4.85
N ARG A 22 7.84 7.18 5.96
CA ARG A 22 6.50 7.34 6.55
C ARG A 22 5.77 8.49 5.87
N GLY A 23 4.44 8.56 6.02
CA GLY A 23 3.62 9.58 5.34
C GLY A 23 4.08 11.02 5.54
N GLY A 24 4.50 11.41 6.74
CA GLY A 24 5.04 12.75 7.01
C GLY A 24 6.28 13.07 6.18
N ASP A 25 7.26 12.18 6.15
CA ASP A 25 8.50 12.33 5.38
C ASP A 25 8.22 12.28 3.88
N GLY A 26 7.34 11.37 3.45
CA GLY A 26 6.95 11.23 2.06
C GLY A 26 6.32 12.50 1.48
N ARG A 27 5.47 13.18 2.26
CA ARG A 27 4.87 14.45 1.85
C ARG A 27 5.88 15.58 1.69
N GLN A 28 7.02 15.52 2.39
CA GLN A 28 8.10 16.48 2.21
C GLN A 28 9.00 16.13 1.03
N LEU A 29 9.17 14.83 0.75
CA LEU A 29 10.06 14.34 -0.30
C LEU A 29 9.43 14.44 -1.69
N MET A 30 8.14 14.13 -1.85
CA MET A 30 7.46 14.17 -3.16
C MET A 30 7.53 15.54 -3.86
N PRO A 31 7.25 16.68 -3.19
CA PRO A 31 7.42 17.99 -3.81
C PRO A 31 8.85 18.30 -4.24
N GLN A 32 9.85 17.81 -3.50
CA GLN A 32 11.26 17.97 -3.86
C GLN A 32 11.62 17.15 -5.10
N LEU A 33 11.13 15.92 -5.21
CA LEU A 33 11.31 15.10 -6.42
C LEU A 33 10.70 15.78 -7.64
N ARG A 34 9.50 16.34 -7.50
CA ARG A 34 8.84 17.11 -8.57
C ARG A 34 9.62 18.38 -8.95
N PHE A 35 10.17 19.10 -7.97
CA PHE A 35 11.01 20.27 -8.21
C PHE A 35 12.33 19.94 -8.95
N LEU A 36 12.83 18.72 -8.79
CA LEU A 36 14.04 18.23 -9.45
C LEU A 36 13.76 17.61 -10.84
N ASP A 37 12.57 17.84 -11.43
CA ASP A 37 12.12 17.25 -12.70
C ASP A 37 12.21 15.71 -12.71
N LEU A 38 11.85 15.07 -11.59
CA LEU A 38 11.77 13.60 -11.46
C LEU A 38 10.31 13.09 -11.38
N ASP A 39 9.33 13.92 -11.71
CA ASP A 39 7.91 13.59 -11.71
C ASP A 39 7.51 12.57 -12.80
N ASP A 40 8.32 12.47 -13.85
CA ASP A 40 8.21 11.47 -14.91
C ASP A 40 8.52 10.04 -14.41
N LEU A 41 9.31 9.92 -13.34
CA LEU A 41 9.80 8.63 -12.85
C LEU A 41 8.75 7.94 -11.97
N PRO A 42 8.49 6.65 -12.19
CA PRO A 42 7.70 5.85 -11.26
C PRO A 42 8.28 5.89 -9.85
N VAL A 43 7.49 6.38 -8.89
CA VAL A 43 7.82 6.34 -7.47
C VAL A 43 7.13 5.17 -6.81
N TYR A 44 7.90 4.30 -6.15
CA TYR A 44 7.44 3.14 -5.41
C TYR A 44 7.61 3.35 -3.91
N ALA A 45 6.69 2.83 -3.10
CA ALA A 45 6.81 2.85 -1.65
C ALA A 45 6.21 1.59 -1.02
N THR A 46 6.37 1.44 0.30
CA THR A 46 5.60 0.47 1.08
C THR A 46 4.33 1.11 1.65
N SER A 47 3.42 0.32 2.22
CA SER A 47 2.22 0.82 2.91
C SER A 47 2.53 1.77 4.08
N GLY A 48 3.78 1.83 4.56
CA GLY A 48 4.23 2.81 5.55
C GLY A 48 4.04 4.27 5.10
N ILE A 49 3.98 4.52 3.79
CA ILE A 49 3.73 5.87 3.25
C ILE A 49 2.34 6.41 3.60
N LEU A 50 1.40 5.54 3.96
CA LEU A 50 0.02 5.91 4.32
C LEU A 50 -0.14 6.21 5.82
N THR A 51 0.91 6.09 6.63
CA THR A 51 0.79 6.32 8.08
C THR A 51 0.73 7.81 8.43
N GLY A 52 -0.07 8.14 9.44
CA GLY A 52 -0.19 9.50 9.98
C GLY A 52 -1.53 10.13 9.62
N THR A 53 -1.61 11.45 9.72
CA THR A 53 -2.76 12.23 9.26
C THR A 53 -2.88 12.22 7.74
N ASP A 54 -4.08 12.54 7.26
CA ASP A 54 -4.53 12.53 5.85
C ASP A 54 -3.38 12.61 4.83
N PRO A 55 -3.19 11.57 3.99
CA PRO A 55 -2.15 11.57 2.95
C PRO A 55 -2.22 12.81 2.04
N GLY A 56 -3.41 13.39 1.84
CA GLY A 56 -3.59 14.52 0.92
C GLY A 56 -3.11 14.20 -0.49
N ARG A 57 -2.97 15.22 -1.35
CA ARG A 57 -2.52 15.04 -2.74
C ARG A 57 -0.99 15.02 -2.90
N ASP A 58 -0.25 15.26 -1.83
CA ASP A 58 1.21 15.33 -1.87
C ASP A 58 1.84 13.97 -2.22
N LEU A 59 1.16 12.88 -1.90
CA LEU A 59 1.59 11.51 -2.17
C LEU A 59 1.05 10.94 -3.50
N ASP A 60 0.29 11.73 -4.27
CA ASP A 60 -0.28 11.29 -5.55
C ASP A 60 0.81 10.83 -6.52
N GLY A 61 0.54 9.72 -7.21
CA GLY A 61 1.46 9.09 -8.16
C GLY A 61 2.31 7.96 -7.58
N ILE A 62 2.43 7.86 -6.24
CA ILE A 62 3.16 6.77 -5.60
C ILE A 62 2.45 5.43 -5.84
N ARG A 63 3.22 4.43 -6.26
CA ARG A 63 2.80 3.04 -6.45
C ARG A 63 3.26 2.18 -5.27
N LEU A 64 2.41 1.28 -4.78
CA LEU A 64 2.73 0.48 -3.60
C LEU A 64 1.95 -0.84 -3.58
N PRO A 65 2.54 -1.93 -3.05
CA PRO A 65 1.76 -3.11 -2.70
C PRO A 65 0.89 -2.77 -1.50
N LEU A 66 -0.40 -3.09 -1.56
CA LEU A 66 -1.34 -2.71 -0.52
C LEU A 66 -2.33 -3.85 -0.21
N ALA A 67 -2.68 -3.99 1.07
CA ALA A 67 -3.75 -4.89 1.48
C ALA A 67 -5.06 -4.53 0.76
N PRO A 68 -5.80 -5.50 0.18
CA PRO A 68 -7.11 -5.26 -0.42
C PRO A 68 -8.07 -4.49 0.50
N TRP A 69 -7.97 -4.74 1.81
CA TRP A 69 -8.73 -4.04 2.85
C TRP A 69 -8.52 -2.53 2.86
N LEU A 70 -7.41 -1.99 2.36
CA LEU A 70 -7.14 -0.55 2.35
C LEU A 70 -7.47 0.13 1.02
N LEU A 71 -7.88 -0.64 0.00
CA LEU A 71 -8.27 -0.08 -1.30
C LEU A 71 -9.62 0.64 -1.18
N THR A 72 -9.87 1.62 -2.04
CA THR A 72 -11.15 2.35 -2.05
C THR A 72 -12.32 1.59 -2.66
N ASP A 73 -12.06 0.51 -3.41
CA ASP A 73 -13.06 -0.25 -4.16
C ASP A 73 -12.86 -1.78 -4.02
N GLY A 74 -13.78 -2.54 -4.63
CA GLY A 74 -13.79 -3.99 -4.57
C GLY A 74 -14.43 -4.58 -3.32
N ALA A 75 -14.46 -5.91 -3.25
CA ALA A 75 -15.21 -6.64 -2.22
C ALA A 75 -14.63 -6.44 -0.81
N ALA A 76 -13.30 -6.29 -0.68
CA ALA A 76 -12.66 -6.02 0.60
C ALA A 76 -13.02 -4.62 1.13
N ALA A 77 -13.09 -3.61 0.25
CA ALA A 77 -13.55 -2.27 0.63
C ALA A 77 -15.01 -2.26 1.10
N GLN A 78 -15.90 -3.02 0.43
CA GLN A 78 -17.29 -3.17 0.86
C GLN A 78 -17.40 -3.82 2.23
N ARG A 79 -16.60 -4.86 2.50
CA ARG A 79 -16.51 -5.50 3.82
C ARG A 79 -15.95 -4.55 4.88
N ARG A 80 -14.94 -3.75 4.54
CA ARG A 80 -14.43 -2.69 5.42
C ARG A 80 -15.53 -1.71 5.80
N GLN A 81 -16.24 -1.16 4.81
CA GLN A 81 -17.34 -0.22 5.06
C GLN A 81 -18.46 -0.83 5.90
N ALA A 82 -18.76 -2.12 5.74
CA ALA A 82 -19.71 -2.80 6.61
C ALA A 82 -19.19 -2.89 8.05
N ALA A 83 -17.93 -3.31 8.24
CA ALA A 83 -17.30 -3.37 9.55
C ALA A 83 -17.23 -1.99 10.23
N GLU A 84 -16.93 -0.93 9.49
CA GLU A 84 -16.91 0.46 9.99
C GLU A 84 -18.31 0.98 10.37
N ARG A 85 -19.38 0.47 9.76
CA ARG A 85 -20.76 0.79 10.17
C ARG A 85 -21.14 0.07 11.47
N ASP A 86 -20.68 -1.16 11.63
CA ASP A 86 -20.93 -1.98 12.83
C ASP A 86 -20.08 -1.51 14.02
N ASP A 87 -18.85 -1.07 13.76
CA ASP A 87 -17.89 -0.54 14.73
C ASP A 87 -17.25 0.76 14.20
N PRO A 88 -17.82 1.94 14.56
CA PRO A 88 -17.33 3.24 14.12
C PRO A 88 -15.88 3.55 14.50
N ASP A 89 -15.31 2.91 15.52
CA ASP A 89 -13.92 3.13 15.94
C ASP A 89 -12.92 2.67 14.85
N LEU A 90 -13.34 1.79 13.94
CA LEU A 90 -12.54 1.33 12.81
C LEU A 90 -12.30 2.42 11.74
N ALA A 91 -13.25 3.35 11.56
CA ALA A 91 -13.19 4.34 10.48
C ALA A 91 -12.08 5.40 10.69
N GLY A 92 -11.73 5.68 11.95
CA GLY A 92 -10.69 6.65 12.32
C GLY A 92 -9.32 6.04 12.64
N ALA A 93 -9.23 4.71 12.70
CA ALA A 93 -8.04 3.99 13.15
C ALA A 93 -7.59 2.94 12.12
N PRO A 94 -6.87 3.33 11.05
CA PRO A 94 -6.46 2.41 9.98
C PRO A 94 -5.68 1.19 10.49
N ALA A 95 -4.86 1.36 11.53
CA ALA A 95 -4.14 0.26 12.16
C ALA A 95 -5.09 -0.75 12.84
N LEU A 96 -6.13 -0.26 13.53
CA LEU A 96 -7.14 -1.11 14.15
C LEU A 96 -8.01 -1.79 13.08
N SER A 97 -8.41 -1.05 12.04
CA SER A 97 -9.14 -1.59 10.89
C SER A 97 -8.38 -2.73 10.19
N LEU A 98 -7.05 -2.59 10.03
CA LEU A 98 -6.19 -3.68 9.54
C LEU A 98 -6.12 -4.88 10.48
N LEU A 99 -6.09 -4.67 11.80
CA LEU A 99 -6.13 -5.76 12.78
C LEU A 99 -7.46 -6.53 12.72
N HIS A 100 -8.57 -5.82 12.51
CA HIS A 100 -9.87 -6.44 12.28
C HIS A 100 -9.85 -7.32 11.01
N ALA A 101 -9.31 -6.81 9.90
CA ALA A 101 -9.13 -7.58 8.66
C ALA A 101 -8.24 -8.82 8.89
N LEU A 102 -7.13 -8.66 9.60
CA LEU A 102 -6.22 -9.75 9.96
C LEU A 102 -6.93 -10.83 10.79
N GLY A 103 -7.77 -10.44 11.74
CA GLY A 103 -8.56 -11.38 12.55
C GLY A 103 -9.56 -12.19 11.71
N ARG A 104 -10.23 -11.55 10.74
CA ARG A 104 -11.11 -12.24 9.79
C ARG A 104 -10.35 -13.27 8.96
N ASP A 105 -9.18 -12.88 8.45
CA ASP A 105 -8.33 -13.77 7.66
C ASP A 105 -7.77 -14.93 8.49
N ALA A 106 -7.38 -14.68 9.76
CA ALA A 106 -6.90 -15.72 10.66
C ALA A 106 -7.99 -16.79 10.93
N LEU A 107 -9.24 -16.35 11.16
CA LEU A 107 -10.37 -17.28 11.33
C LEU A 107 -10.62 -18.09 10.04
N ALA A 108 -10.48 -17.47 8.88
CA ALA A 108 -10.59 -18.17 7.62
C ALA A 108 -9.47 -19.21 7.46
N LEU A 109 -8.21 -18.81 7.68
CA LEU A 109 -7.01 -19.65 7.58
C LEU A 109 -7.07 -20.90 8.46
N ALA A 110 -7.62 -20.79 9.68
CA ALA A 110 -7.75 -21.92 10.60
C ALA A 110 -8.46 -23.14 9.95
N ARG A 111 -9.41 -22.89 9.02
CA ARG A 111 -10.14 -23.94 8.30
C ARG A 111 -9.37 -24.52 7.10
N TRP A 112 -8.37 -23.80 6.60
CA TRP A 112 -7.60 -24.17 5.41
C TRP A 112 -6.19 -24.70 5.73
N LEU A 113 -5.73 -24.53 6.97
CA LEU A 113 -4.35 -24.82 7.37
C LEU A 113 -3.89 -26.25 7.03
N ASP A 114 -4.70 -27.26 7.34
CA ASP A 114 -4.33 -28.66 7.05
C ASP A 114 -4.28 -28.96 5.55
N ARG A 115 -5.02 -28.21 4.73
CA ARG A 115 -4.96 -28.32 3.28
C ARG A 115 -3.72 -27.60 2.75
N MET A 116 -3.43 -26.40 3.24
CA MET A 116 -2.23 -25.63 2.89
C MET A 116 -0.93 -26.34 3.28
N LYS A 117 -0.91 -27.09 4.38
CA LYS A 117 0.24 -27.95 4.73
C LYS A 117 0.50 -29.08 3.73
N ARG A 118 -0.55 -29.56 3.06
CA ARG A 118 -0.46 -30.64 2.05
C ARG A 118 -0.24 -30.11 0.64
N ASP A 119 -0.59 -28.85 0.39
CA ASP A 119 -0.50 -28.18 -0.89
C ASP A 119 0.14 -26.79 -0.70
N PRO A 120 1.48 -26.69 -0.78
CA PRO A 120 2.22 -25.45 -0.58
C PRO A 120 1.91 -24.35 -1.61
N GLU A 121 1.30 -24.70 -2.74
CA GLU A 121 0.88 -23.76 -3.80
C GLU A 121 -0.51 -23.18 -3.55
N LEU A 122 -1.23 -23.65 -2.52
CA LEU A 122 -2.56 -23.19 -2.21
C LEU A 122 -2.55 -21.77 -1.62
N TYR A 123 -3.26 -20.88 -2.31
CA TYR A 123 -3.54 -19.52 -1.81
C TYR A 123 -4.95 -19.41 -1.25
N LEU A 124 -5.10 -18.67 -0.15
CA LEU A 124 -6.38 -18.15 0.31
C LEU A 124 -6.49 -16.66 -0.03
N ALA A 125 -7.57 -16.27 -0.71
CA ALA A 125 -7.87 -14.85 -0.91
C ALA A 125 -8.35 -14.23 0.42
N GLY A 126 -7.49 -13.43 1.05
CA GLY A 126 -7.78 -12.70 2.29
C GLY A 126 -7.97 -11.21 2.08
N ASP A 127 -8.52 -10.56 3.10
CA ASP A 127 -8.69 -9.11 3.17
C ASP A 127 -7.33 -8.40 3.32
N VAL A 128 -6.32 -9.05 3.92
CA VAL A 128 -4.95 -8.54 4.08
C VAL A 128 -3.98 -8.95 2.96
N GLY A 129 -4.47 -9.68 1.95
CA GLY A 129 -3.69 -10.16 0.81
C GLY A 129 -4.07 -11.60 0.41
N ARG A 130 -3.49 -12.10 -0.67
CA ARG A 130 -3.51 -13.53 -0.98
C ARG A 130 -2.49 -14.23 -0.10
N LEU A 131 -2.95 -15.17 0.72
CA LEU A 131 -2.18 -15.79 1.79
C LEU A 131 -1.72 -17.18 1.37
N ARG A 132 -0.41 -17.45 1.49
CA ARG A 132 0.21 -18.76 1.23
C ARG A 132 1.07 -19.16 2.41
N LEU A 133 1.11 -20.46 2.71
CA LEU A 133 2.00 -21.01 3.73
C LEU A 133 3.38 -21.24 3.10
N ALA A 134 4.38 -20.45 3.50
CA ALA A 134 5.71 -20.47 2.87
C ALA A 134 6.58 -21.64 3.35
N ASP A 135 6.69 -21.81 4.69
CA ASP A 135 7.62 -22.76 5.33
C ASP A 135 6.93 -23.62 6.41
N GLY A 136 5.62 -23.85 6.29
CA GLY A 136 4.83 -24.60 7.28
C GLY A 136 4.51 -23.85 8.58
N LEU A 137 5.14 -22.69 8.82
CA LEU A 137 4.96 -21.85 10.02
C LEU A 137 4.56 -20.41 9.70
N GLY A 138 5.08 -19.83 8.62
CA GLY A 138 4.86 -18.44 8.22
C GLY A 138 3.89 -18.31 7.04
N PHE A 139 3.04 -17.28 7.09
CA PHE A 139 2.21 -16.88 5.97
C PHE A 139 2.87 -15.74 5.20
N GLU A 140 3.05 -15.95 3.90
CA GLU A 140 3.37 -14.89 2.96
C GLU A 140 2.10 -14.24 2.43
N ARG A 141 2.23 -12.97 2.03
CA ARG A 141 1.14 -12.18 1.45
C ARG A 141 1.53 -11.72 0.05
N ASP A 142 0.81 -12.21 -0.94
CA ASP A 142 0.80 -11.63 -2.28
C ASP A 142 -0.23 -10.49 -2.31
N LEU A 143 0.25 -9.27 -2.56
CA LEU A 143 -0.52 -8.04 -2.44
C LEU A 143 -0.78 -7.46 -3.82
N PRO A 144 -2.02 -6.99 -4.11
CA PRO A 144 -2.24 -6.20 -5.30
C PRO A 144 -1.46 -4.89 -5.23
N TRP A 145 -1.13 -4.36 -6.41
CA TRP A 145 -0.55 -3.04 -6.54
C TRP A 145 -1.64 -1.96 -6.52
N ALA A 146 -1.32 -0.85 -5.87
CA ALA A 146 -2.13 0.35 -5.82
C ALA A 146 -1.34 1.55 -6.34
N ILE A 147 -2.06 2.59 -6.73
CA ILE A 147 -1.54 3.93 -6.99
C ILE A 147 -2.36 4.95 -6.19
N ILE A 148 -1.69 5.90 -5.55
CA ILE A 148 -2.36 6.99 -4.84
C ILE A 148 -2.86 8.01 -5.88
N ARG A 149 -4.17 8.28 -5.87
CA ARG A 149 -4.84 9.26 -6.73
C ARG A 149 -5.88 10.02 -5.93
N ASP A 150 -5.84 11.35 -5.98
CA ASP A 150 -6.69 12.23 -5.17
C ASP A 150 -6.55 11.94 -3.67
N GLY A 151 -5.32 11.63 -3.23
CA GLY A 151 -5.00 11.27 -1.84
C GLY A 151 -5.55 9.92 -1.39
N GLN A 152 -6.03 9.07 -2.31
CA GLN A 152 -6.61 7.78 -1.97
C GLN A 152 -5.92 6.64 -2.73
N PRO A 153 -5.62 5.50 -2.08
CA PRO A 153 -5.05 4.35 -2.76
C PRO A 153 -6.12 3.63 -3.60
N ARG A 154 -5.91 3.60 -4.91
CA ARG A 154 -6.76 2.88 -5.86
C ARG A 154 -6.00 1.72 -6.49
N PRO A 155 -6.66 0.63 -6.93
CA PRO A 155 -5.98 -0.43 -7.66
C PRO A 155 -5.18 0.11 -8.84
N LEU A 156 -3.96 -0.39 -9.02
CA LEU A 156 -3.18 -0.14 -10.21
C LEU A 156 -3.72 -1.04 -11.33
N THR A 157 -4.75 -0.59 -12.03
CA THR A 157 -5.18 -1.22 -13.29
C THR A 157 -4.18 -0.89 -14.39
N GLY A 158 -3.70 -1.94 -15.09
CA GLY A 158 -2.94 -1.76 -16.32
C GLY A 158 -3.83 -1.14 -17.40
N ASN A 159 -3.27 -0.23 -18.19
CA ASN A 159 -3.85 0.13 -19.49
C ASN A 159 -3.62 -0.99 -20.51
#